data_AF-A0A0R3EGZ5-F1
#
_entry.id   AF-A0A0R3EGZ5-F1
#
_cell.length_a   1.000
_cell.length_b   1.000
_cell.length_c   1.000
_cell.angle_alpha   90.00
_cell.angle_beta   90.00
_cell.angle_gamma   90.00
#
_symmetry.space_group_name_H-M   'P 1'
#
loop_
_entity.id
_entity.type
_entity.pdbx_description
1 polymer ?
#
loop_
_entity_poly.entity_id
_entity_poly.type
_entity_poly.pdbx_seq_one_letter_code
_entity_poly.pdbx_strand_id
1 'polypeptide(L)'
;MATVHGVIVTDRPERYAKQLAQHWAAKSTVTELEGGAIQIEMTLDAVTVLRPRPGELHVEASSAEFGDVVKRHLERFGTRDELVLTWAVD
;
A
#
# COMPACT_ATOMS: atom_id res chain seq x y z
N MET A 1 1.21 -13.71 12.11
CA MET A 1 1.44 -13.74 10.65
C MET A 1 2.72 -12.96 10.38
N ALA A 2 3.52 -13.36 9.40
CA ALA A 2 4.71 -12.62 9.03
C ALA A 2 4.31 -11.41 8.17
N THR A 3 4.74 -10.22 8.59
CA THR A 3 4.61 -9.02 7.77
C THR A 3 5.36 -9.22 6.46
N VAL A 4 4.77 -8.80 5.34
CA VAL A 4 5.40 -8.82 4.02
C VAL A 4 5.71 -7.40 3.55
N HIS A 5 6.82 -7.25 2.83
CA HIS A 5 7.27 -5.98 2.28
C HIS A 5 7.35 -6.04 0.76
N GLY A 6 6.97 -4.97 0.08
CA GLY A 6 7.03 -4.90 -1.37
C GLY A 6 7.23 -3.49 -1.88
N VAL A 7 7.55 -3.38 -3.17
CA VAL A 7 7.84 -2.11 -3.85
C VAL A 7 7.07 -2.03 -5.16
N ILE A 8 6.55 -0.84 -5.45
CA ILE A 8 6.05 -0.42 -6.77
C ILE A 8 6.99 0.67 -7.29
N VAL A 9 7.58 0.47 -8.46
CA VAL A 9 8.33 1.53 -9.15
C VAL A 9 7.33 2.46 -9.84
N THR A 10 7.33 3.74 -9.47
CA THR A 10 6.41 4.73 -10.03
C THR A 10 6.84 6.16 -9.73
N ASP A 11 6.62 7.07 -10.67
CA ASP A 11 6.85 8.52 -10.49
C ASP A 11 5.75 9.22 -9.69
N ARG A 12 4.70 8.50 -9.26
CA ARG A 12 3.54 9.07 -8.53
C ARG A 12 3.18 8.31 -7.25
N PRO A 13 4.13 8.03 -6.34
CA PRO A 13 3.89 7.16 -5.20
C PRO A 13 2.86 7.74 -4.21
N GLU A 14 2.89 9.05 -3.97
CA GLU A 14 1.91 9.72 -3.08
C GLU A 14 0.49 9.63 -3.63
N ARG A 15 0.34 9.65 -4.97
CA ARG A 15 -0.96 9.55 -5.63
C ARG A 15 -1.62 8.21 -5.31
N TYR A 16 -0.90 7.10 -5.50
CA TYR A 16 -1.49 5.77 -5.29
C TYR A 16 -1.70 5.47 -3.80
N ALA A 17 -0.80 5.94 -2.93
CA ALA A 17 -1.00 5.84 -1.48
C ALA A 17 -2.31 6.53 -1.06
N LYS A 18 -2.53 7.77 -1.52
CA LYS A 18 -3.76 8.52 -1.23
C LYS A 18 -5.00 7.90 -1.85
N GLN A 19 -4.91 7.34 -3.06
CA GLN A 19 -6.05 6.67 -3.70
C GLN A 19 -6.51 5.45 -2.90
N LEU A 20 -5.58 4.62 -2.41
CA LEU A 20 -5.95 3.49 -1.56
C LEU A 20 -6.56 3.95 -0.24
N ALA A 21 -5.94 4.93 0.42
CA ALA A 21 -6.45 5.51 1.65
C ALA A 21 -7.88 6.06 1.49
N GLN A 22 -8.13 6.84 0.45
CA GLN A 22 -9.46 7.40 0.16
C GLN A 22 -10.48 6.31 -0.18
N HIS A 23 -10.08 5.27 -0.90
CA HIS A 23 -10.96 4.16 -1.26
C HIS A 23 -11.44 3.38 -0.04
N TRP A 24 -10.59 3.22 0.97
CA TRP A 24 -10.89 2.44 2.18
C TRP A 24 -11.35 3.26 3.38
N ALA A 25 -11.20 4.59 3.36
CA ALA A 25 -11.49 5.50 4.48
C ALA A 25 -12.84 5.27 5.18
N ALA A 26 -13.89 4.89 4.45
CA ALA A 26 -15.21 4.64 5.04
C ALA A 26 -15.30 3.37 5.89
N LYS A 27 -14.30 2.47 5.81
CA LYS A 27 -14.27 1.14 6.43
C LYS A 27 -13.01 0.87 7.24
N SER A 28 -12.13 1.85 7.39
CA SER A 28 -10.82 1.70 8.00
C SER A 28 -10.44 2.92 8.81
N THR A 29 -9.51 2.75 9.75
CA THR A 29 -8.77 3.87 10.32
C THR A 29 -7.60 4.21 9.39
N VAL A 30 -7.52 5.47 8.95
CA VAL A 30 -6.39 5.98 8.16
C VAL A 30 -5.59 6.94 9.03
N THR A 31 -4.29 6.74 9.13
CA THR A 31 -3.39 7.59 9.90
C THR A 31 -2.24 8.03 9.01
N GLU A 32 -2.05 9.35 8.90
CA GLU A 32 -0.83 9.91 8.29
C GLU A 32 0.32 9.82 9.30
N LEU A 33 1.44 9.30 8.84
CA LEU A 33 2.68 9.16 9.60
C LEU A 33 3.73 10.15 9.08
N GLU A 34 4.86 10.23 9.78
CA GLU A 34 5.99 11.06 9.35
C GLU A 34 6.46 10.68 7.93
N GLY A 35 6.97 11.68 7.20
CA GLY A 35 7.48 11.50 5.84
C GLY A 35 6.39 11.25 4.79
N GLY A 36 5.11 11.52 5.10
CA GLY A 36 4.00 11.34 4.16
C GLY A 36 3.57 9.88 3.99
N ALA A 37 4.03 9.00 4.87
CA ALA A 37 3.55 7.63 4.93
C ALA A 37 2.09 7.57 5.42
N ILE A 38 1.35 6.56 4.97
CA ILE A 38 -0.05 6.35 5.35
C ILE A 38 -0.18 4.93 5.90
N GLN A 39 -0.69 4.82 7.11
CA GLN A 39 -1.14 3.56 7.68
C GLN A 39 -2.65 3.42 7.49
N ILE A 40 -3.09 2.26 7.02
CA ILE A 40 -4.50 1.91 6.90
C ILE A 40 -4.75 0.64 7.70
N GLU A 41 -5.62 0.73 8.69
CA GLU A 41 -6.05 -0.38 9.54
C GLU A 41 -7.51 -0.71 9.21
N MET A 42 -7.72 -1.84 8.53
CA MET A 42 -9.05 -2.39 8.24
C MET A 42 -9.62 -3.14 9.47
N THR A 43 -8.74 -3.92 10.11
CA THR A 43 -8.94 -4.61 11.40
C THR A 43 -7.56 -4.77 12.05
N LEU A 44 -7.51 -5.27 13.29
CA LEU A 44 -6.26 -5.48 14.03
C LEU A 44 -5.24 -6.37 13.26
N ASP A 45 -5.74 -7.34 12.49
CA ASP A 45 -4.92 -8.28 11.71
C ASP A 45 -4.82 -7.92 10.21
N ALA A 46 -5.35 -6.75 9.81
CA ALA A 46 -5.40 -6.30 8.42
C ALA A 46 -4.94 -4.83 8.34
N VAL A 47 -3.64 -4.67 8.51
CA VAL A 47 -2.92 -3.39 8.47
C VAL A 47 -1.99 -3.34 7.28
N THR A 48 -1.94 -2.19 6.59
CA THR A 48 -0.93 -1.87 5.59
C THR A 48 -0.34 -0.50 5.83
N VAL A 49 0.97 -0.35 5.56
CA VAL A 49 1.67 0.94 5.59
C VAL A 49 2.23 1.22 4.21
N LEU A 50 1.86 2.37 3.66
CA LEU A 50 2.26 2.86 2.36
C LEU A 50 3.26 3.99 2.57
N ARG A 51 4.51 3.83 2.12
CA ARG A 51 5.57 4.82 2.30
C ARG A 51 6.04 5.32 0.93
N PRO A 52 5.59 6.51 0.51
CA PRO A 52 6.10 7.14 -0.70
C PRO A 52 7.60 7.47 -0.56
N ARG A 53 8.36 7.23 -1.63
CA ARG A 53 9.76 7.63 -1.80
C ARG A 53 9.96 8.12 -3.24
N PRO A 54 10.99 8.92 -3.54
CA PRO A 54 11.26 9.31 -4.92
C PRO A 54 11.39 8.09 -5.85
N GLY A 55 10.49 7.98 -6.82
CA GLY A 55 10.45 6.89 -7.81
C GLY A 55 9.82 5.57 -7.33
N GLU A 56 9.40 5.46 -6.07
CA GLU A 56 8.94 4.19 -5.49
C GLU A 56 7.83 4.36 -4.45
N LEU A 57 6.88 3.43 -4.43
CA LEU A 57 5.97 3.24 -3.30
C LEU A 57 6.33 1.95 -2.57
N HIS A 58 6.80 2.10 -1.33
CA HIS A 58 7.09 0.98 -0.44
C HIS A 58 5.80 0.58 0.27
N VAL A 59 5.49 -0.71 0.27
CA VAL A 59 4.27 -1.28 0.83
C VAL A 59 4.63 -2.32 1.88
N GLU A 60 4.03 -2.20 3.04
CA GLU A 60 4.08 -3.19 4.11
C GLU A 60 2.68 -3.71 4.36
N ALA A 61 2.51 -5.02 4.54
CA ALA A 61 1.23 -5.62 4.90
C ALA A 61 1.41 -6.64 6.03
N SER A 62 0.49 -6.60 6.99
CA SER A 62 0.44 -7.48 8.18
C SER A 62 0.42 -8.99 7.89
N SER A 63 0.05 -9.40 6.67
CA SER A 63 0.11 -10.78 6.20
C SER A 63 0.22 -10.84 4.67
N ALA A 64 0.61 -12.01 4.15
CA ALA A 64 0.64 -12.25 2.71
C ALA A 64 -0.76 -12.19 2.08
N GLU A 65 -1.77 -12.74 2.76
CA GLU A 65 -3.15 -12.75 2.28
C GLU A 65 -3.74 -11.34 2.20
N PHE A 66 -3.46 -10.49 3.19
CA PHE A 66 -3.88 -9.09 3.15
C PHE A 66 -3.04 -8.30 2.13
N GLY A 67 -1.76 -8.62 2.00
CA GLY A 67 -0.88 -8.11 0.95
C GLY A 67 -1.49 -8.30 -0.45
N ASP A 68 -1.99 -9.49 -0.77
CA ASP A 68 -2.64 -9.75 -2.07
C ASP A 68 -3.88 -8.87 -2.33
N VAL A 69 -4.63 -8.52 -1.29
CA VAL A 69 -5.75 -7.57 -1.40
C VAL A 69 -5.23 -6.17 -1.71
N VAL A 70 -4.21 -5.71 -0.99
CA VAL A 70 -3.55 -4.41 -1.22
C VAL A 70 -2.99 -4.33 -2.65
N LYS A 71 -2.26 -5.37 -3.08
CA LYS A 71 -1.70 -5.51 -4.43
C LYS A 71 -2.75 -5.29 -5.50
N ARG A 72 -3.85 -6.07 -5.47
CA ARG A 72 -4.91 -6.00 -6.47
C ARG A 72 -5.52 -4.60 -6.60
N HIS A 73 -5.66 -3.86 -5.49
CA HIS A 73 -6.20 -2.52 -5.54
C HIS A 73 -5.21 -1.51 -6.12
N LEU A 74 -3.94 -1.57 -5.72
CA LEU A 74 -2.90 -0.67 -6.24
C LEU A 74 -2.69 -0.86 -7.74
N GLU A 75 -2.57 -2.11 -8.22
CA GLU A 75 -2.42 -2.42 -9.65
C GLU A 75 -3.67 -2.02 -10.45
N ARG A 76 -4.87 -2.13 -9.85
CA ARG A 76 -6.12 -1.65 -10.47
C ARG A 76 -6.18 -0.12 -10.57
N PHE A 77 -5.71 0.61 -9.57
CA PHE A 77 -5.63 2.08 -9.66
C PHE A 77 -4.63 2.57 -10.70
N GLY A 78 -3.55 1.81 -10.86
CA GLY A 78 -2.47 2.10 -11.78
C GLY A 78 -2.53 1.32 -13.09
N THR A 79 -3.67 0.79 -13.51
CA THR A 79 -3.76 -0.06 -14.72
C THR A 79 -3.24 0.63 -15.98
N ARG A 80 -3.48 1.94 -16.14
CA ARG A 80 -2.95 2.73 -17.28
C ARG A 80 -1.44 2.96 -17.20
N ASP A 81 -0.93 2.90 -15.98
CA ASP A 81 0.45 3.19 -15.63
C ASP A 81 1.24 1.89 -15.41
N GLU A 82 0.61 0.75 -15.72
CA GLU A 82 1.14 -0.60 -15.58
C GLU A 82 1.78 -0.86 -14.22
N LEU A 83 1.15 -0.35 -13.14
CA LEU A 83 1.64 -0.56 -11.79
C LEU A 83 1.73 -2.04 -11.47
N VAL A 84 2.88 -2.44 -10.94
CA VAL A 84 3.14 -3.79 -10.44
C VAL A 84 3.73 -3.71 -9.04
N LEU A 85 3.10 -4.41 -8.09
CA LEU A 85 3.65 -4.58 -6.74
C LEU A 85 4.45 -5.87 -6.67
N THR A 86 5.75 -5.73 -6.41
CA THR A 86 6.68 -6.84 -6.25
C THR A 86 7.00 -7.02 -4.76
N TRP A 87 6.63 -8.17 -4.21
CA TRP A 87 6.98 -8.54 -2.84
C TRP A 87 8.47 -8.92 -2.77
N ALA A 88 9.13 -8.49 -1.70
CA ALA A 88 10.45 -9.00 -1.36
C ALA A 88 10.34 -10.49 -1.04
N VAL A 89 11.30 -11.26 -1.54
CA VAL A 89 11.56 -12.61 -1.06
C VAL A 89 12.42 -12.46 0.19
N ASP A 90 11.90 -12.92 1.33
CA ASP A 90 12.68 -13.07 2.56
C ASP A 90 13.81 -14.11 2.38
#